data_AF-A0A9E1EFZ0-F1
#
_entry.id   AF-A0A9E1EFZ0-F1
#
_cell.length_a   1.000
_cell.length_b   1.000
_cell.length_c   1.000
_cell.angle_alpha   90.00
_cell.angle_beta   90.00
_cell.angle_gamma   90.00
#
_symmetry.space_group_name_H-M   'P 1'
#
loop_
_entity.id
_entity.type
_entity.pdbx_description
1 polymer ?
#
loop_
_entity_poly.entity_id
_entity_poly.type
_entity_poly.pdbx_seq_one_letter_code
_entity_poly.pdbx_strand_id
1 'polypeptide(L)'
;MKENNFLHLYLPELFEWLLLNSGILKQSKLEDTLMNTAEYVESEKYFSWEQYFTDLLVQLTKDSYLEYNKKKLNPNYLQPTIKKRIIKSMKEIELRLSDS
;
A
#
# COMPACT_ATOMS: atom_id res chain seq x y z
N MET A 1 2.39 -9.24 33.05
CA MET A 1 2.51 -9.71 31.65
C MET A 1 2.27 -8.49 30.77
N LYS A 2 3.22 -8.11 29.91
CA LYS A 2 3.07 -6.93 29.04
C LYS A 2 2.13 -7.30 27.90
N GLU A 3 0.87 -6.91 28.01
CA GLU A 3 -0.03 -6.83 26.85
C GLU A 3 0.36 -5.59 26.06
N ASN A 4 1.35 -5.73 25.19
CA ASN A 4 1.59 -4.74 24.14
C ASN A 4 0.53 -4.97 23.05
N ASN A 5 -0.70 -4.52 23.31
CA ASN A 5 -1.70 -4.30 22.26
C ASN A 5 -1.20 -3.13 21.40
N PHE A 6 -0.27 -3.40 20.48
CA PHE A 6 -0.01 -2.51 19.36
C PHE A 6 -1.25 -2.58 18.47
N LEU A 7 -2.24 -1.77 18.83
CA LEU A 7 -3.37 -1.46 17.98
C LEU A 7 -2.80 -0.58 16.86
N HIS A 8 -2.16 -1.23 15.88
CA HIS A 8 -1.66 -0.55 14.69
C HIS A 8 -2.87 0.00 13.94
N LEU A 9 -3.20 1.27 14.20
CA LEU A 9 -4.16 2.03 13.41
C LEU A 9 -3.54 2.22 12.02
N TYR A 10 -3.74 1.23 11.17
CA TYR A 10 -3.59 1.43 9.73
C TYR A 10 -4.73 2.35 9.32
N LEU A 11 -4.40 3.62 9.11
CA LEU A 11 -5.33 4.57 8.52
C LEU A 11 -5.88 4.00 7.20
N PRO A 12 -7.12 4.33 6.82
CA PRO A 12 -7.67 3.94 5.52
C PRO A 12 -6.71 4.29 4.39
N GLU A 13 -6.04 5.44 4.50
CA GLU A 13 -5.05 5.95 3.55
C GLU A 13 -3.82 5.04 3.39
N LEU A 14 -3.48 4.25 4.42
CA LEU A 14 -2.27 3.44 4.46
C LEU A 14 -2.43 2.11 3.70
N PHE A 15 -3.66 1.69 3.43
CA PHE A 15 -3.93 0.40 2.82
C PHE A 15 -3.48 0.34 1.35
N GLU A 16 -3.81 1.35 0.55
CA GLU A 16 -3.39 1.44 -0.84
C GLU A 16 -1.87 1.52 -0.96
N TRP A 17 -1.23 2.33 -0.12
CA TRP A 17 0.23 2.41 -0.06
C TRP A 17 0.86 1.06 0.33
N LEU A 18 0.28 0.35 1.29
CA LEU A 18 0.72 -0.98 1.69
C LEU A 18 0.63 -1.98 0.53
N LEU A 19 -0.45 -1.94 -0.26
CA LEU A 19 -0.61 -2.80 -1.43
C LEU A 19 0.45 -2.49 -2.49
N LEU A 20 0.73 -1.21 -2.75
CA LEU A 20 1.80 -0.78 -3.66
C LEU A 20 3.19 -1.24 -3.18
N ASN A 21 3.47 -1.10 -1.88
CA ASN A 21 4.73 -1.51 -1.25
C ASN A 21 4.86 -3.05 -1.07
N SER A 22 3.76 -3.80 -1.17
CA SER A 22 3.78 -5.25 -0.93
C SER A 22 4.46 -6.09 -2.02
N GLY A 23 4.88 -5.46 -3.11
CA GLY A 23 5.53 -6.13 -4.25
C GLY A 23 4.64 -7.19 -4.92
N ILE A 24 3.32 -7.10 -4.72
CA ILE A 24 2.33 -7.94 -5.40
C ILE A 24 2.14 -7.48 -6.85
N LEU A 25 2.32 -6.18 -7.08
CA LEU A 25 2.40 -5.59 -8.40
C LEU A 25 3.85 -5.73 -8.85
N LYS A 26 4.11 -6.57 -9.85
CA LYS A 26 5.46 -6.80 -10.40
C LYS A 26 5.93 -5.61 -11.24
N GLN A 27 5.97 -4.42 -10.65
CA GLN A 27 6.46 -3.21 -11.29
C GLN A 27 7.69 -2.74 -10.54
N SER A 28 8.87 -3.01 -11.12
CA SER A 28 10.17 -2.62 -10.53
C SER A 28 10.33 -1.10 -10.36
N LYS A 29 9.55 -0.29 -11.07
CA LYS A 29 9.59 1.18 -11.02
C LYS A 29 8.66 1.79 -9.97
N LEU A 30 7.88 0.98 -9.25
CA LEU A 30 6.96 1.48 -8.23
C LEU A 30 7.71 2.03 -7.02
N GLU A 31 8.77 1.37 -6.55
CA GLU A 31 9.56 1.84 -5.41
C GLU A 31 10.21 3.21 -5.69
N ASP A 32 10.81 3.38 -6.87
CA ASP A 32 11.40 4.66 -7.27
C ASP A 32 10.34 5.77 -7.40
N THR A 33 9.15 5.42 -7.89
CA THR A 33 8.03 6.37 -7.98
C THR A 33 7.58 6.76 -6.58
N LEU A 34 7.36 5.78 -5.68
CA LEU A 34 6.97 6.03 -4.30
C LEU A 34 8.01 6.86 -3.52
N MET A 35 9.31 6.69 -3.75
CA MET A 35 10.34 7.53 -3.10
C MET A 35 10.28 8.99 -3.57
N ASN A 36 9.97 9.24 -4.84
CA ASN A 36 9.91 10.61 -5.41
C ASN A 36 8.51 11.24 -5.34
N THR A 37 7.50 10.54 -4.80
CA THR A 37 6.11 11.02 -4.79
C THR A 37 5.86 12.24 -3.91
N ALA A 38 6.77 12.57 -2.99
CA ALA A 38 6.70 13.80 -2.20
C ALA A 38 6.72 15.05 -3.11
N GLU A 39 7.47 15.00 -4.21
CA GLU A 39 7.55 16.10 -5.18
C GLU A 39 6.31 16.19 -6.09
N TYR A 40 5.57 15.08 -6.24
CA TYR A 40 4.42 14.97 -7.16
C TYR A 40 3.07 15.28 -6.49
N VAL A 41 2.92 14.99 -5.20
CA VAL A 41 1.68 15.25 -4.46
C VAL A 41 1.55 16.73 -4.07
N GLU A 42 2.65 17.40 -3.74
CA GLU A 42 2.62 18.82 -3.38
C GLU A 42 2.49 19.77 -4.58
N SER A 43 2.76 19.33 -5.81
CA SER A 43 2.94 20.26 -6.93
C SER A 43 1.68 20.61 -7.73
N GLU A 44 0.74 19.71 -8.08
CA GLU A 44 -0.31 20.16 -9.04
C GLU A 44 -1.58 19.30 -9.26
N LYS A 45 -1.70 18.06 -8.75
CA LYS A 45 -2.74 17.12 -9.28
C LYS A 45 -3.62 16.38 -8.27
N TYR A 46 -3.19 16.21 -7.02
CA TYR A 46 -3.95 15.45 -6.01
C TYR A 46 -4.04 16.22 -4.70
N PHE A 47 -5.22 16.23 -4.09
CA PHE A 47 -5.48 16.97 -2.84
C PHE A 47 -4.89 16.24 -1.61
N SER A 48 -4.63 14.93 -1.73
CA SER A 48 -4.03 14.13 -0.67
C SER A 48 -3.21 12.95 -1.23
N TRP A 49 -2.30 12.46 -0.39
CA TRP A 49 -1.54 11.22 -0.63
C TRP A 49 -2.45 10.01 -0.82
N GLU A 50 -3.56 9.91 -0.08
CA GLU A 50 -4.55 8.84 -0.24
C GLU A 50 -5.15 8.83 -1.63
N GLN A 51 -5.52 10.00 -2.14
CA GLN A 51 -6.13 10.13 -3.46
C GLN A 51 -5.13 9.73 -4.55
N TYR A 52 -3.87 10.15 -4.40
CA TYR A 52 -2.77 9.73 -5.27
C TYR A 52 -2.58 8.21 -5.27
N PHE A 53 -2.45 7.58 -4.09
CA PHE A 53 -2.22 6.13 -4.00
C PHE A 53 -3.41 5.31 -4.50
N THR A 54 -4.63 5.78 -4.25
CA THR A 54 -5.84 5.16 -4.80
C THR A 54 -5.82 5.18 -6.33
N ASP A 55 -5.61 6.35 -6.92
CA ASP A 55 -5.63 6.50 -8.38
C ASP A 55 -4.47 5.74 -9.04
N LEU A 56 -3.27 5.78 -8.44
CA LEU A 56 -2.12 5.01 -8.90
C LEU A 56 -2.42 3.51 -8.85
N LEU A 57 -2.93 3.00 -7.72
CA LEU A 57 -3.23 1.59 -7.56
C LEU A 57 -4.31 1.11 -8.54
N VAL A 58 -5.37 1.90 -8.74
CA VAL A 58 -6.41 1.61 -9.75
C VAL A 58 -5.80 1.57 -11.15
N GLN A 59 -4.97 2.54 -11.53
CA GLN A 59 -4.35 2.58 -12.86
C GLN A 59 -3.42 1.40 -13.12
N LEU A 60 -2.61 1.00 -12.13
CA LEU A 60 -1.64 -0.08 -12.28
C LEU A 60 -2.28 -1.47 -12.27
N THR A 61 -3.41 -1.60 -11.61
CA THR A 61 -4.15 -2.87 -11.52
C THR A 61 -5.28 -2.99 -12.54
N LYS A 62 -5.57 -1.91 -13.28
CA LYS A 62 -6.58 -1.90 -14.33
C LYS A 62 -6.34 -3.03 -15.33
N ASP A 63 -7.41 -3.74 -15.68
CA ASP A 63 -7.38 -4.88 -16.62
C ASP A 63 -6.46 -6.04 -16.18
N SER A 64 -6.07 -6.09 -14.90
CA SER A 64 -5.27 -7.18 -14.31
C SER A 64 -6.11 -8.10 -13.42
N TYR A 65 -5.60 -9.30 -13.15
CA TYR A 65 -6.26 -10.22 -12.20
C TYR A 65 -6.32 -9.67 -10.76
N LEU A 66 -5.57 -8.60 -10.45
CA LEU A 66 -5.57 -7.89 -9.18
C LEU A 66 -6.23 -6.52 -9.26
N GLU A 67 -7.14 -6.30 -10.20
CA GLU A 67 -7.88 -5.03 -10.32
C GLU A 67 -8.37 -4.52 -8.96
N TYR A 68 -7.95 -3.30 -8.61
CA TYR A 68 -8.26 -2.67 -7.34
C TYR A 68 -9.52 -1.82 -7.45
N ASN A 69 -10.40 -1.98 -6.46
CA ASN A 69 -11.57 -1.12 -6.32
C ASN A 69 -11.79 -0.83 -4.83
N LYS A 70 -11.70 0.46 -4.46
CA LYS A 70 -11.82 0.93 -3.08
C LYS A 70 -13.16 0.58 -2.42
N LYS A 71 -14.25 0.45 -3.19
CA LYS A 71 -15.57 0.06 -2.68
C LYS A 71 -15.72 -1.44 -2.55
N LYS A 72 -15.04 -2.22 -3.39
CA LYS A 72 -15.14 -3.69 -3.42
C LYS A 72 -13.80 -4.32 -3.78
N LEU A 73 -13.07 -4.74 -2.75
CA LEU A 73 -11.79 -5.42 -2.92
C LEU A 73 -11.94 -6.70 -3.75
N ASN A 74 -11.03 -6.91 -4.69
CA ASN A 74 -10.99 -8.11 -5.50
C ASN A 74 -10.69 -9.35 -4.62
N PRO A 75 -11.47 -10.45 -4.71
CA PRO A 75 -11.25 -11.65 -3.89
C PRO A 75 -9.85 -12.25 -4.01
N ASN A 76 -9.12 -11.99 -5.11
CA ASN A 76 -7.75 -12.45 -5.28
C ASN A 76 -6.80 -11.90 -4.21
N TYR A 77 -7.08 -10.75 -3.60
CA TYR A 77 -6.31 -10.24 -2.47
C TYR A 77 -6.41 -11.13 -1.22
N LEU A 78 -7.45 -11.97 -1.11
CA LEU A 78 -7.61 -12.92 0.00
C LEU A 78 -6.80 -14.21 -0.19
N GLN A 79 -6.19 -14.42 -1.36
CA GLN A 79 -5.37 -15.60 -1.59
C GLN A 79 -4.19 -15.65 -0.61
N PRO A 80 -3.86 -16.84 -0.05
CA PRO A 80 -2.83 -16.97 0.97
C PRO A 80 -1.47 -16.37 0.57
N THR A 81 -1.11 -16.49 -0.70
CA THR A 81 0.15 -15.96 -1.24
C THR A 81 0.21 -14.44 -1.21
N ILE A 82 -0.86 -13.77 -1.60
CA ILE A 82 -0.95 -12.30 -1.64
C ILE A 82 -1.07 -11.76 -0.21
N LYS A 83 -1.93 -12.37 0.61
CA LYS A 83 -2.09 -12.02 2.02
C LYS A 83 -0.77 -12.11 2.79
N LYS A 84 0.03 -13.16 2.55
CA LYS A 84 1.37 -13.31 3.16
C LYS A 84 2.31 -12.17 2.77
N ARG A 85 2.29 -11.70 1.53
CA ARG A 85 3.13 -10.59 1.06
C ARG A 85 2.75 -9.28 1.73
N ILE A 86 1.45 -8.97 1.76
CA ILE A 86 0.91 -7.77 2.43
C ILE A 86 1.31 -7.75 3.91
N ILE A 87 1.11 -8.87 4.62
CA ILE A 87 1.48 -8.98 6.04
C ILE A 87 2.99 -8.86 6.24
N LYS A 88 3.81 -9.41 5.33
CA LYS A 88 5.28 -9.27 5.41
C LYS A 88 5.68 -7.80 5.34
N SER A 89 5.10 -7.05 4.42
CA SER A 89 5.37 -5.62 4.28
C SER A 89 4.94 -4.81 5.50
N MET A 90 3.81 -5.15 6.13
CA MET A 90 3.40 -4.52 7.40
C MET A 90 4.46 -4.70 8.49
N LYS A 91 5.01 -5.91 8.64
CA LYS A 91 6.06 -6.20 9.62
C LYS A 91 7.38 -5.49 9.32
N GLU A 92 7.73 -5.34 8.05
CA GLU A 92 8.94 -4.61 7.64
C GLU A 92 8.83 -3.12 7.97
N ILE A 93 7.64 -2.52 7.84
CA ILE A 93 7.37 -1.14 8.26
C ILE A 93 7.49 -0.99 9.78
N GLU A 94 6.88 -1.92 10.53
CA GLU A 94 6.95 -1.92 12.00
C GLU A 94 8.40 -1.99 12.52
N LEU A 95 9.24 -2.83 11.92
CA LEU A 95 10.66 -2.92 12.25
C LEU A 95 11.41 -1.61 11.98
N ARG A 96 11.15 -0.94 10.85
CA ARG A 96 11.78 0.35 10.52
C ARG A 96 11.38 1.47 11.50
N LEU A 97 10.14 1.44 11.99
CA LEU A 97 9.65 2.40 12.98
C LEU A 97 10.17 2.13 14.39
N SER A 98 10.55 0.88 14.72
CA SER A 98 11.17 0.56 16.02
C SER A 98 12.66 0.88 16.09
N ASP A 99 13.33 1.03 14.95
CA ASP A 99 14.76 1.35 14.84
C ASP A 99 15.04 2.86 14.67
N SER A 100 14.00 3.71 14.62
CA SER A 100 14.09 5.18 14.51
C SER A 100 13.72 5.87 15.82
#